data_AF-A0A3D1CSF3-F1
#
_entry.id   AF-A0A3D1CSF3-F1
#
_cell.length_a   1.000
_cell.length_b   1.000
_cell.length_c   1.000
_cell.angle_alpha   90.00
_cell.angle_beta   90.00
_cell.angle_gamma   90.00
#
_symmetry.space_group_name_H-M   'P 1'
#
loop_
_entity.id
_entity.type
_entity.pdbx_description
1 polymer ?
#
loop_
_entity_poly.entity_id
_entity_poly.type
_entity_poly.pdbx_seq_one_letter_code
_entity_poly.pdbx_strand_id
1 'polypeptide(L)'
;MENPSLQSSQTPVRLALLRGKLKPLLFIAAGVILLGAVGIGGYYLGSQKFLETWQLSKKSSPASSKTAPDGTATPVEEVERPVCPAEEKVCDDGSVVGRAGLDCEFVACP
;
A
#
# COMPACT_ATOMS: atom_id res chain seq x y z
N MET A 1 -22.31 22.13 64.40
CA MET A 1 -22.13 20.70 64.74
C MET A 1 -23.16 19.92 63.94
N GLU A 2 -22.88 19.75 62.65
CA GLU A 2 -23.74 19.01 61.73
C GLU A 2 -23.40 17.52 61.77
N ASN A 3 -24.45 16.70 61.75
CA ASN A 3 -24.44 15.27 62.05
C ASN A 3 -24.21 14.45 60.76
N PRO A 4 -23.13 13.64 60.65
CA PRO A 4 -22.78 12.92 59.43
C PRO A 4 -23.45 11.53 59.25
N SER A 5 -24.63 11.29 59.84
CA SER A 5 -25.15 9.91 59.99
C SER A 5 -26.15 9.42 58.93
N LEU A 6 -26.34 10.10 57.79
CA LEU A 6 -27.43 9.78 56.84
C LEU A 6 -27.03 9.29 55.43
N GLN A 7 -25.78 8.89 55.17
CA GLN A 7 -25.37 8.41 53.83
C GLN A 7 -25.09 6.91 53.68
N SER A 8 -25.14 6.09 54.74
CA SER A 8 -24.62 4.71 54.65
C SER A 8 -25.60 3.62 54.18
N SER A 9 -26.88 3.92 53.91
CA SER A 9 -27.92 2.87 53.80
C SER A 9 -28.53 2.65 52.40
N GLN A 10 -28.07 3.34 51.33
CA GLN A 10 -28.69 3.20 49.99
C GLN A 10 -27.94 2.31 48.99
N THR A 11 -26.88 1.61 49.38
CA THR A 11 -26.02 0.86 48.44
C THR A 11 -26.48 -0.54 47.98
N PRO A 12 -27.44 -1.27 48.60
CA PRO A 12 -27.68 -2.66 48.17
C PRO A 12 -28.59 -2.78 46.93
N VAL A 13 -29.52 -1.84 46.71
CA VAL A 13 -30.54 -1.99 45.66
C VAL A 13 -29.98 -1.71 44.26
N ARG A 14 -29.08 -0.72 44.13
CA ARG A 14 -28.43 -0.42 42.84
C ARG A 14 -27.46 -1.52 42.40
N LEU A 15 -26.86 -2.25 43.34
CA LEU A 15 -25.94 -3.35 43.05
C LEU A 15 -26.67 -4.60 42.51
N ALA A 16 -27.90 -4.86 42.96
CA ALA A 16 -28.73 -5.97 42.47
C ALA A 16 -29.20 -5.76 41.03
N LEU A 17 -29.54 -4.52 40.65
CA LEU A 17 -30.04 -4.17 39.31
C LEU A 17 -28.94 -4.25 38.23
N LEU A 18 -27.68 -3.98 38.61
CA LEU A 18 -26.52 -4.15 37.73
C LEU A 18 -26.17 -5.62 37.47
N ARG A 19 -26.45 -6.52 38.43
CA ARG A 19 -26.08 -7.95 38.34
C ARG A 19 -26.79 -8.71 37.21
N GLY A 20 -27.99 -8.27 36.82
CA GLY A 20 -28.77 -8.89 35.74
C GLY A 20 -28.24 -8.61 34.33
N LYS A 21 -27.69 -7.41 34.10
CA LYS A 21 -27.15 -6.98 32.79
C LYS A 21 -25.63 -7.10 32.68
N LEU A 22 -24.92 -7.31 33.79
CA LEU A 22 -23.45 -7.44 33.79
C LEU A 22 -22.96 -8.69 33.04
N LYS A 23 -23.68 -9.82 33.17
CA LYS A 23 -23.32 -11.08 32.50
C LYS A 23 -23.34 -10.96 30.96
N PRO A 24 -24.45 -10.53 30.31
CA PRO A 24 -24.46 -10.38 28.86
C PRO A 24 -23.46 -9.32 28.38
N LEU A 25 -23.23 -8.25 29.17
CA LEU A 25 -22.25 -7.22 28.83
C LEU A 25 -20.81 -7.75 28.84
N LEU A 26 -20.47 -8.61 29.80
CA LEU A 26 -19.18 -9.31 29.84
C LEU A 26 -18.98 -10.24 28.65
N PHE A 27 -20.02 -10.97 28.22
CA PHE A 27 -19.93 -11.82 27.03
C PHE A 27 -19.71 -11.01 25.76
N ILE A 28 -20.41 -9.88 25.60
CA ILE A 28 -20.22 -8.97 24.47
C ILE A 28 -18.80 -8.41 24.47
N ALA A 29 -18.32 -7.91 25.63
CA ALA A 29 -16.97 -7.37 25.76
C ALA A 29 -15.89 -8.43 25.45
N ALA A 30 -16.03 -9.65 26.01
CA ALA A 30 -15.12 -10.75 25.73
C ALA A 30 -15.13 -11.15 24.25
N GLY A 31 -16.29 -11.17 23.60
CA GLY A 31 -16.43 -11.46 22.17
C GLY A 31 -15.73 -10.42 21.28
N VAL A 32 -15.88 -9.12 21.59
CA VAL A 32 -15.21 -8.03 20.86
C VAL A 32 -13.69 -8.12 21.04
N ILE A 33 -13.21 -8.41 22.24
CA ILE A 33 -11.76 -8.57 22.51
C ILE A 33 -11.20 -9.75 21.72
N LEU A 34 -11.91 -10.89 21.67
CA LEU A 34 -11.51 -12.06 20.90
C LEU A 34 -11.48 -11.76 19.38
N LEU A 35 -12.51 -11.12 18.85
CA LEU A 35 -12.55 -10.71 17.44
C LEU A 35 -11.42 -9.72 17.10
N GLY A 36 -11.18 -8.76 17.99
CA GLY A 36 -10.08 -7.81 17.85
C GLY A 36 -8.72 -8.52 17.85
N ALA A 37 -8.47 -9.43 18.80
CA ALA A 37 -7.21 -10.16 18.88
C ALA A 37 -6.98 -11.08 17.66
N VAL A 38 -8.02 -11.76 17.18
CA VAL A 38 -7.93 -12.61 15.98
C VAL A 38 -7.75 -11.77 14.72
N GLY A 39 -8.49 -10.67 14.58
CA GLY A 39 -8.39 -9.77 13.43
C GLY A 39 -7.04 -9.06 13.38
N ILE A 40 -6.62 -8.46 14.49
CA ILE A 40 -5.34 -7.77 14.62
C ILE A 40 -4.19 -8.78 14.47
N GLY A 41 -4.24 -9.91 15.18
CA GLY A 41 -3.22 -10.96 15.07
C GLY A 41 -3.10 -11.53 13.65
N GLY A 42 -4.23 -11.83 13.01
CA GLY A 42 -4.27 -12.25 11.61
C GLY A 42 -3.75 -11.20 10.64
N TYR A 43 -4.08 -9.93 10.86
CA TYR A 43 -3.58 -8.82 10.04
C TYR A 43 -2.06 -8.66 10.15
N TYR A 44 -1.49 -8.72 11.37
CA TYR A 44 -0.04 -8.60 11.56
C TYR A 44 0.72 -9.81 11.00
N LEU A 45 0.20 -11.04 11.18
CA LEU A 45 0.82 -12.23 10.60
C LEU A 45 0.72 -12.26 9.07
N GLY A 46 -0.41 -11.82 8.50
CA GLY A 46 -0.61 -11.74 7.05
C GLY A 46 0.24 -10.65 6.39
N SER A 47 0.37 -9.50 7.04
CA SER A 47 1.11 -8.35 6.50
C SER A 47 2.62 -8.63 6.39
N GLN A 48 3.20 -9.43 7.29
CA GLN A 48 4.62 -9.77 7.22
C GLN A 48 5.00 -10.48 5.91
N LYS A 49 4.18 -11.42 5.43
CA LYS A 49 4.48 -12.13 4.17
C LYS A 49 4.23 -11.27 2.94
N PHE A 50 3.30 -10.32 3.01
CA PHE A 50 2.95 -9.46 1.89
C PHE A 50 4.07 -8.47 1.55
N LEU A 51 4.77 -7.92 2.55
CA LEU A 51 5.88 -6.98 2.32
C LEU A 51 7.07 -7.64 1.60
N GLU A 52 7.38 -8.90 1.92
CA GLU A 52 8.45 -9.66 1.26
C GLU A 52 8.15 -9.87 -0.23
N THR A 53 6.90 -10.25 -0.57
CA THR A 53 6.47 -10.39 -1.97
C THR A 53 6.44 -9.06 -2.73
N TRP A 54 6.09 -7.95 -2.07
CA TRP A 54 6.09 -6.63 -2.69
C TRP A 54 7.50 -6.07 -2.93
N GLN A 55 8.46 -6.39 -2.06
CA GLN A 55 9.87 -6.00 -2.23
C GLN A 55 10.52 -6.73 -3.42
N LEU A 56 10.26 -8.03 -3.57
CA LEU A 56 10.71 -8.77 -4.76
C LEU A 56 10.07 -8.25 -6.05
N SER A 57 8.79 -7.83 -5.99
CA SER A 57 8.10 -7.21 -7.13
C SER A 57 8.65 -5.83 -7.52
N LYS A 58 9.25 -5.07 -6.59
CA LYS A 58 9.91 -3.78 -6.93
C LYS A 58 11.33 -3.96 -7.46
N LYS A 59 12.05 -4.99 -6.99
CA LYS A 59 13.46 -5.18 -7.35
C LYS A 59 13.66 -5.73 -8.76
N SER A 60 12.63 -6.27 -9.39
CA SER A 60 12.62 -6.64 -10.81
C SER A 60 12.21 -5.51 -11.76
N SER A 61 12.03 -4.27 -11.27
CA SER A 61 11.80 -3.11 -12.14
C SER A 61 13.09 -2.28 -12.28
N PRO A 62 13.98 -2.61 -13.23
CA PRO A 62 14.98 -1.64 -13.66
C PRO A 62 14.27 -0.53 -14.46
N ALA A 63 14.57 0.72 -14.12
CA ALA A 63 14.21 1.93 -14.87
C ALA A 63 12.73 2.36 -14.87
N SER A 64 12.33 3.11 -13.84
CA SER A 64 11.54 4.33 -14.08
C SER A 64 11.89 5.38 -13.03
N SER A 65 13.15 5.82 -13.10
CA SER A 65 13.54 7.12 -12.59
C SER A 65 12.90 8.15 -13.52
N LYS A 66 11.83 8.80 -13.07
CA LYS A 66 11.37 10.06 -13.67
C LYS A 66 11.18 11.09 -12.57
N THR A 67 12.32 11.71 -12.25
CA THR A 67 12.52 13.16 -12.14
C THR A 67 11.72 13.89 -11.05
N ALA A 68 12.44 14.24 -9.96
CA ALA A 68 12.21 15.49 -9.25
C ALA A 68 12.80 16.65 -10.07
N PRO A 69 12.17 17.83 -10.12
CA PRO A 69 12.75 19.01 -10.76
C PRO A 69 13.68 19.70 -9.76
N ASP A 70 14.97 19.80 -10.06
CA ASP A 70 15.76 20.92 -9.55
C ASP A 70 16.90 21.23 -10.53
N GLY A 71 17.08 22.52 -10.78
CA GLY A 71 17.81 23.03 -11.92
C GLY A 71 19.32 22.85 -11.84
N THR A 72 19.97 22.85 -13.00
CA THR A 72 21.14 23.69 -13.30
C THR A 72 21.49 23.50 -14.77
N ALA A 73 21.47 24.62 -15.48
CA ALA A 73 21.71 24.71 -16.92
C ALA A 73 23.17 24.39 -17.27
N THR A 74 23.35 23.53 -18.28
CA THR A 74 24.53 23.54 -19.15
C THR A 74 24.07 23.08 -20.53
N PRO A 75 24.08 23.94 -21.57
CA PRO A 75 23.68 23.55 -22.92
C PRO A 75 24.85 22.81 -23.57
N VAL A 76 25.00 21.53 -23.25
CA VAL A 76 25.52 20.58 -24.24
C VAL A 76 24.33 20.10 -25.02
N GLU A 77 24.40 20.25 -26.34
CA GLU A 77 23.44 19.72 -27.30
C GLU A 77 23.52 18.19 -27.27
N GLU A 78 23.04 17.60 -26.18
CA GLU A 78 22.75 16.19 -26.08
C GLU A 78 21.46 15.99 -26.87
N VAL A 79 21.64 15.59 -28.12
CA VAL A 79 20.56 15.17 -28.99
C VAL A 79 19.84 14.03 -28.28
N GLU A 80 18.75 14.37 -27.59
CA GLU A 80 17.82 13.44 -26.96
C GLU A 80 17.32 12.53 -28.08
N ARG A 81 17.95 11.36 -28.23
CA ARG A 81 17.57 10.41 -29.28
C ARG A 81 16.15 9.98 -28.96
N PRO A 82 15.16 10.29 -29.83
CA PRO A 82 13.80 9.90 -29.55
C PRO A 82 13.72 8.38 -29.50
N VAL A 83 12.92 7.87 -28.56
CA VAL A 83 12.61 6.45 -28.49
C VAL A 83 11.72 6.14 -29.68
N CYS A 84 12.27 5.45 -30.67
CA CYS A 84 11.52 5.05 -31.85
C CYS A 84 10.55 3.91 -31.50
N PRO A 85 9.34 3.92 -32.08
CA PRO A 85 8.39 2.83 -31.90
C PRO A 85 9.01 1.54 -32.44
N ALA A 86 8.75 0.42 -31.75
CA ALA A 86 9.27 -0.91 -32.07
C ALA A 86 8.55 -1.54 -33.29
N GLU A 87 8.40 -0.76 -34.35
CA GLU A 87 7.83 -1.20 -35.61
C GLU A 87 8.93 -1.79 -36.50
N GLU A 88 8.58 -2.89 -37.15
CA GLU A 88 9.46 -3.67 -38.00
C GLU A 88 8.86 -3.79 -39.39
N LYS A 89 9.69 -3.59 -40.42
CA LYS A 89 9.34 -3.77 -41.82
C LYS A 89 10.12 -4.94 -42.38
N VAL A 90 9.44 -5.83 -43.09
CA VAL A 90 10.06 -6.94 -43.83
C VAL A 90 10.48 -6.45 -45.21
N CYS A 91 11.72 -6.72 -45.56
CA CYS A 91 12.35 -6.42 -46.84
C CYS A 91 12.12 -7.55 -47.86
N ASP A 92 12.32 -7.27 -49.14
CA ASP A 92 12.06 -8.25 -50.23
C ASP A 92 13.02 -9.46 -50.20
N ASP A 93 14.16 -9.32 -49.53
CA ASP A 93 15.13 -10.38 -49.24
C ASP A 93 14.72 -11.23 -48.01
N GLY A 94 13.66 -10.82 -47.30
CA GLY A 94 13.18 -11.45 -46.07
C GLY A 94 13.81 -10.91 -44.78
N SER A 95 14.70 -9.92 -44.86
CA SER A 95 15.27 -9.27 -43.68
C SER A 95 14.25 -8.39 -42.96
N VAL A 96 14.46 -8.15 -41.66
CA VAL A 96 13.59 -7.31 -40.82
C VAL A 96 14.36 -6.07 -40.40
N VAL A 97 13.84 -4.90 -40.75
CA VAL A 97 14.44 -3.61 -40.39
C VAL A 97 13.52 -2.83 -39.44
N GLY A 98 14.10 -2.29 -38.38
CA GLY A 98 13.41 -1.41 -37.44
C GLY A 98 13.52 0.06 -37.84
N ARG A 99 12.81 0.91 -37.09
CA ARG A 99 12.97 2.36 -37.15
C ARG A 99 14.18 2.82 -36.35
N ALA A 100 15.00 3.68 -36.94
CA ALA A 100 16.18 4.26 -36.30
C ALA A 100 16.40 5.72 -36.72
N GLY A 101 17.27 6.43 -36.00
CA GLY A 101 17.60 7.82 -36.28
C GLY A 101 16.73 8.83 -35.53
N LEU A 102 16.99 10.11 -35.80
CA LEU A 102 16.31 11.24 -35.16
C LEU A 102 14.83 11.35 -35.53
N ASP A 103 14.48 10.92 -36.74
CA ASP A 103 13.11 10.98 -37.26
C ASP A 103 12.39 9.61 -37.23
N CYS A 104 13.02 8.59 -36.63
CA CYS A 104 12.47 7.23 -36.53
C CYS A 104 12.03 6.64 -37.87
N GLU A 105 12.92 6.76 -38.86
CA GLU A 105 12.72 6.23 -40.20
C GLU A 105 13.21 4.78 -40.31
N PHE A 106 12.64 3.99 -41.21
CA PHE A 106 13.09 2.61 -41.41
C PHE A 106 14.50 2.60 -42.00
N VAL A 107 15.37 1.79 -41.42
CA VAL A 107 16.70 1.57 -41.98
C VAL A 107 16.59 0.93 -43.37
N ALA A 108 17.51 1.24 -44.27
CA ALA A 108 17.58 0.61 -45.58
C ALA A 108 17.78 -0.90 -45.45
N CYS A 109 17.12 -1.67 -46.33
CA CYS A 109 17.29 -3.11 -46.41
C CYS A 109 18.73 -3.46 -46.85
N PRO A 110 19.33 -4.51 -46.27
CA PRO A 110 20.68 -4.97 -46.63
C PRO A 110 20.75 -5.53 -48.05
#